data_AF-A0A961MHQ3-F1
#
_entry.id   AF-A0A961MHQ3-F1
#
_cell.length_a   1.000
_cell.length_b   1.000
_cell.length_c   1.000
_cell.angle_alpha   90.00
_cell.angle_beta   90.00
_cell.angle_gamma   90.00
#
_symmetry.space_group_name_H-M   'P 1'
#
loop_
_entity.id
_entity.type
_entity.pdbx_description
1 polymer ?
#
loop_
_entity_poly.entity_id
_entity_poly.type
_entity_poly.pdbx_seq_one_letter_code
_entity_poly.pdbx_strand_id
1 'polypeptide(L)'
;MTIYRLLLSVVFPLLLGRLVLRVLRGKEGLRDLGERLGGGQAAGGRAVWLHGASNGELASVRPLAEALLRADPGLALLITANTLTGRDFARSWGHERVRVALAPLDHRLAVARFLRRHDPQALLIVENELWPNRIEMAAARGLPVIVLGARMSQSSARNWARLAGLARRLMERIGALSAQDAASEERFVSLGLDR
;
A
#
# COMPACT_ATOMS: atom_id res chain seq x y z
N MET A 1 -16.45 0.24 7.68
CA MET A 1 -15.75 1.35 6.95
C MET A 1 -16.10 2.75 7.49
N THR A 2 -17.37 3.08 7.74
CA THR A 2 -17.76 4.42 8.24
C THR A 2 -17.08 4.80 9.55
N ILE A 3 -17.12 3.92 10.56
CA ILE A 3 -16.46 4.14 11.86
C ILE A 3 -14.95 4.35 11.69
N TYR A 4 -14.30 3.50 10.90
CA TYR A 4 -12.87 3.63 10.57
C TYR A 4 -12.55 5.02 10.00
N ARG A 5 -13.33 5.48 9.01
CA ARG A 5 -13.14 6.79 8.39
C ARG A 5 -13.41 7.94 9.36
N LEU A 6 -14.41 7.84 10.23
CA LEU A 6 -14.71 8.85 11.24
C LEU A 6 -13.55 8.98 12.23
N LEU A 7 -13.11 7.86 12.81
CA LEU A 7 -11.96 7.81 13.73
C LEU A 7 -10.71 8.37 13.07
N LEU A 8 -10.43 7.95 11.84
CA LEU A 8 -9.26 8.44 11.12
C LEU A 8 -9.37 9.93 10.82
N SER A 9 -10.56 10.46 10.48
CA SER A 9 -10.75 11.89 10.22
C SER A 9 -10.50 12.73 11.48
N VAL A 10 -10.82 12.22 12.67
CA VAL A 10 -10.51 12.86 13.96
C VAL A 10 -9.01 12.82 14.26
N VAL A 11 -8.36 11.69 13.98
CA VAL A 11 -6.92 11.50 14.24
C VAL A 11 -6.03 12.16 13.17
N PHE A 12 -6.55 12.40 11.96
CA PHE A 12 -5.79 12.87 10.82
C PHE A 12 -5.14 14.24 11.02
N PRO A 13 -5.80 15.28 11.59
CA PRO A 13 -5.15 16.54 11.92
C PRO A 13 -3.94 16.39 12.85
N LEU A 14 -4.01 15.46 13.81
CA LEU A 14 -2.88 15.16 14.72
C LEU A 14 -1.73 14.47 13.96
N LEU A 15 -2.04 13.49 13.10
CA LEU A 15 -1.03 12.84 12.25
C LEU A 15 -0.36 13.84 11.31
N LEU A 16 -1.16 14.71 10.68
CA LEU A 16 -0.67 15.76 9.80
C LEU A 16 0.19 16.77 10.57
N GLY A 17 -0.25 17.22 11.74
CA GLY A 17 0.53 18.09 12.62
C GLY A 17 1.87 17.47 13.01
N ARG A 18 1.90 16.17 13.34
CA ARG A 18 3.14 15.44 13.62
C ARG A 18 4.06 15.37 12.41
N LEU A 19 3.54 15.20 11.20
CA LEU A 19 4.34 15.21 9.97
C LEU A 19 4.88 16.61 9.67
N VAL A 20 4.07 17.65 9.81
CA VAL A 20 4.51 19.05 9.65
C VAL A 20 5.62 19.36 10.66
N LEU A 21 5.47 18.94 11.93
CA LEU A 21 6.53 19.09 12.94
C LEU A 21 7.82 18.35 12.56
N ARG A 22 7.74 17.17 11.92
CA ARG A 22 8.93 16.48 11.39
C ARG A 22 9.59 17.27 10.28
N VAL A 23 8.81 17.92 9.41
CA VAL A 23 9.33 18.80 8.37
C VAL A 23 10.01 20.03 8.96
N LEU A 24 9.35 20.71 9.91
CA LEU A 24 9.92 21.87 10.61
C LEU A 24 11.20 21.53 11.38
N ARG A 25 11.33 20.28 11.86
CA ARG A 25 12.53 19.75 12.54
C ARG A 25 13.59 19.20 11.57
N GLY A 26 13.42 19.35 10.25
CA GLY A 26 14.37 18.87 9.24
C GLY A 26 14.47 17.34 9.12
N LYS A 27 13.54 16.57 9.71
CA LYS A 27 13.54 15.11 9.63
C LYS A 27 12.90 14.56 8.35
N GLU A 28 12.05 15.36 7.70
CA GLU A 28 11.42 15.10 6.41
C GLU A 28 11.39 16.41 5.60
N GLY A 29 11.37 16.34 4.28
CA GLY A 29 11.21 17.50 3.41
C GLY A 29 9.74 17.79 3.07
N LEU A 30 9.46 19.00 2.56
CA LEU A 30 8.14 19.36 2.02
C LEU A 30 7.70 18.43 0.88
N ARG A 31 8.66 17.91 0.09
CA ARG A 31 8.41 16.93 -0.96
C ARG A 31 7.90 15.60 -0.38
N ASP A 32 8.46 15.14 0.73
CA ASP A 32 8.04 13.91 1.41
C ASP A 32 6.60 14.03 1.92
N LEU A 33 6.27 15.18 2.54
CA LEU A 33 4.89 15.48 2.94
C LEU A 33 3.95 15.50 1.72
N GLY A 34 4.39 16.10 0.61
CA GLY A 34 3.65 16.11 -0.65
C GLY A 34 3.34 14.71 -1.15
N GLU A 35 4.32 13.79 -1.15
CA GLU A 35 4.12 12.38 -1.51
C GLU A 35 3.12 11.68 -0.58
N ARG A 36 3.28 11.85 0.75
CA ARG A 36 2.35 11.29 1.76
C ARG A 36 0.91 11.79 1.62
N LEU A 37 0.70 12.98 1.07
CA LEU A 37 -0.63 13.53 0.78
C LEU A 37 -1.15 13.12 -0.61
N GLY A 38 -0.48 12.19 -1.29
CA GLY A 38 -0.85 11.69 -2.62
C GLY A 38 -0.33 12.53 -3.78
N GLY A 39 0.68 13.37 -3.55
CA GLY A 39 1.46 14.07 -4.57
C GLY A 39 2.61 13.20 -5.12
N GLY A 40 3.69 13.84 -5.58
CA GLY A 40 4.85 13.15 -6.17
C GLY A 40 4.88 13.25 -7.70
N GLN A 41 5.81 12.58 -8.36
CA GLN A 41 5.83 12.51 -9.83
C GLN A 41 4.87 11.40 -10.28
N ALA A 42 4.00 11.70 -11.26
CA ALA A 42 3.07 10.70 -11.78
C ALA A 42 3.82 9.47 -12.30
N ALA A 43 3.22 8.28 -12.12
CA ALA A 43 3.71 7.10 -12.81
C ALA A 43 3.37 7.26 -14.29
N GLY A 44 4.34 7.05 -15.18
CA GLY A 44 4.08 7.01 -16.62
C GLY A 44 3.65 5.61 -17.05
N GLY A 45 2.97 5.50 -18.19
CA GLY A 45 2.58 4.21 -18.76
C GLY A 45 1.51 3.46 -17.95
N ARG A 46 1.36 2.14 -18.22
CA ARG A 46 0.43 1.25 -17.51
C ARG A 46 1.06 0.83 -16.17
N ALA A 47 1.00 1.72 -15.19
CA ALA A 47 1.71 1.52 -13.93
C ALA A 47 1.01 0.52 -13.01
N VAL A 48 1.75 -0.46 -12.49
CA VAL A 48 1.29 -1.32 -11.39
C VAL A 48 1.80 -0.76 -10.07
N TRP A 49 0.90 -0.55 -9.11
CA TRP A 49 1.24 -0.05 -7.79
C TRP A 49 1.69 -1.20 -6.89
N LEU A 50 2.99 -1.27 -6.60
CA LEU A 50 3.60 -2.24 -5.70
C LEU A 50 3.97 -1.56 -4.38
N HIS A 51 3.40 -2.03 -3.27
CA HIS A 51 3.62 -1.45 -1.94
C HIS A 51 4.28 -2.43 -0.98
N GLY A 52 5.46 -2.07 -0.48
CA GLY A 52 6.08 -2.68 0.70
C GLY A 52 6.48 -1.60 1.71
N ALA A 53 6.20 -1.79 3.00
CA ALA A 53 6.43 -0.79 4.03
C ALA A 53 7.90 -0.60 4.41
N SER A 54 8.71 -1.65 4.25
CA SER A 54 10.09 -1.73 4.73
C SER A 54 11.08 -2.18 3.64
N ASN A 55 12.38 -2.05 3.93
CA ASN A 55 13.44 -2.53 3.03
C ASN A 55 13.38 -4.04 2.83
N GLY A 56 13.04 -4.80 3.88
CA GLY A 56 12.96 -6.26 3.83
C GLY A 56 11.85 -6.73 2.88
N GLU A 57 10.65 -6.15 3.01
CA GLU A 57 9.52 -6.42 2.13
C GLU A 57 9.83 -6.05 0.67
N LEU A 58 10.44 -4.88 0.45
CA LEU A 58 10.80 -4.47 -0.90
C LEU A 58 11.88 -5.38 -1.51
N ALA A 59 12.85 -5.81 -0.71
CA ALA A 59 13.89 -6.73 -1.16
C ALA A 59 13.30 -8.09 -1.58
N SER A 60 12.31 -8.61 -0.85
CA SER A 60 11.71 -9.92 -1.14
C SER A 60 10.93 -9.93 -2.46
N VAL A 61 10.36 -8.79 -2.88
CA VAL A 61 9.58 -8.68 -4.13
C VAL A 61 10.34 -8.09 -5.30
N ARG A 62 11.62 -7.72 -5.13
CA ARG A 62 12.45 -7.23 -6.24
C ARG A 62 12.53 -8.22 -7.42
N PRO A 63 12.74 -9.54 -7.22
CA PRO A 63 12.76 -10.48 -8.34
C PRO A 63 11.45 -10.51 -9.13
N LEU A 64 10.31 -10.39 -8.44
CA LEU A 64 9.00 -10.29 -9.07
C LEU A 64 8.85 -8.99 -9.87
N ALA A 65 9.26 -7.86 -9.30
CA ALA A 65 9.24 -6.57 -9.98
C ALA A 65 10.04 -6.61 -11.29
N GLU A 66 11.24 -7.19 -11.27
CA GLU A 66 12.07 -7.36 -12.45
C GLU A 66 11.45 -8.33 -13.47
N ALA A 67 10.81 -9.41 -13.00
CA ALA A 67 10.10 -10.35 -13.88
C ALA A 67 8.90 -9.69 -14.59
N LEU A 68 8.11 -8.88 -13.87
CA LEU A 68 6.99 -8.13 -14.44
C LEU A 68 7.46 -7.15 -15.53
N LEU A 69 8.53 -6.40 -15.25
CA LEU A 69 9.10 -5.45 -16.20
C LEU A 69 9.71 -6.11 -17.46
N ARG A 70 10.19 -7.36 -17.34
CA ARG A 70 10.65 -8.17 -18.48
C ARG A 70 9.50 -8.77 -19.28
N ALA A 71 8.44 -9.21 -18.61
CA ALA A 71 7.30 -9.86 -19.24
C ALA A 71 6.46 -8.90 -20.10
N ASP A 72 6.37 -7.63 -19.72
CA ASP A 72 5.63 -6.61 -20.47
C ASP A 72 6.46 -5.32 -20.64
N PRO A 73 6.97 -5.04 -21.86
CA PRO A 73 7.70 -3.81 -22.16
C PRO A 73 6.90 -2.51 -21.92
N GLY A 74 5.56 -2.56 -22.05
CA GLY A 74 4.65 -1.42 -21.85
C GLY A 74 4.27 -1.18 -20.39
N LEU A 75 4.66 -2.10 -19.49
CA LEU A 75 4.41 -2.01 -18.06
C LEU A 75 5.40 -1.04 -17.39
N ALA A 76 4.88 -0.27 -16.44
CA ALA A 76 5.69 0.49 -15.50
C ALA A 76 5.37 0.05 -14.06
N LEU A 77 6.26 0.33 -13.12
CA LEU A 77 5.99 0.09 -11.70
C LEU A 77 5.97 1.41 -10.94
N LEU A 78 4.96 1.55 -10.06
CA LEU A 78 4.93 2.54 -9.01
C LEU A 78 5.20 1.83 -7.69
N ILE A 79 6.41 1.98 -7.16
CA ILE A 79 6.81 1.38 -5.90
C ILE A 79 6.62 2.39 -4.78
N THR A 80 5.89 2.01 -3.73
CA THR A 80 5.71 2.88 -2.55
C THR A 80 6.16 2.25 -1.26
N ALA A 81 6.78 3.06 -0.40
CA ALA A 81 7.15 2.68 0.96
C ALA A 81 6.57 3.63 2.01
N ASN A 82 6.39 3.15 3.25
CA ASN A 82 5.96 4.02 4.35
C ASN A 82 7.14 4.83 4.94
N THR A 83 8.36 4.31 4.81
CA THR A 83 9.59 4.85 5.37
C THR A 83 10.46 5.53 4.29
N LEU A 84 11.24 6.54 4.70
CA LEU A 84 12.21 7.18 3.81
C LEU A 84 13.26 6.17 3.33
N THR A 85 13.78 5.35 4.25
CA THR A 85 14.77 4.31 3.94
C THR A 85 14.24 3.29 2.94
N GLY A 86 12.97 2.88 3.05
CA GLY A 86 12.33 1.98 2.10
C GLY A 86 12.17 2.61 0.71
N ARG A 87 11.77 3.88 0.67
CA ARG A 87 11.69 4.64 -0.59
C ARG A 87 13.05 4.77 -1.24
N ASP A 88 14.08 5.13 -0.48
CA ASP A 88 15.42 5.34 -1.01
C ASP A 88 16.06 4.01 -1.44
N PHE A 89 15.77 2.92 -0.71
CA PHE A 89 16.11 1.57 -1.14
C PHE A 89 15.46 1.21 -2.49
N ALA A 90 14.15 1.42 -2.67
CA ALA A 90 13.50 1.17 -3.96
C ALA A 90 14.02 2.09 -5.07
N ARG A 91 14.38 3.35 -4.77
CA ARG A 91 15.01 4.26 -5.75
C ARG A 91 16.36 3.74 -6.24
N SER A 92 17.12 3.08 -5.37
CA SER A 92 18.44 2.52 -5.73
C SER A 92 18.37 1.43 -6.80
N TRP A 93 17.17 0.91 -7.11
CA TRP A 93 16.99 -0.07 -8.20
C TRP A 93 17.24 0.55 -9.58
N GLY A 94 17.18 1.88 -9.71
CA GLY A 94 17.71 2.61 -10.87
C GLY A 94 17.05 2.31 -12.22
N HIS A 95 15.85 1.73 -12.23
CA HIS A 95 15.19 1.30 -13.45
C HIS A 95 14.28 2.40 -14.02
N GLU A 96 14.43 2.75 -15.30
CA GLU A 96 13.77 3.90 -15.95
C GLU A 96 12.23 3.86 -15.90
N ARG A 97 11.65 2.65 -15.96
CA ARG A 97 10.20 2.37 -15.87
C ARG A 97 9.69 2.23 -14.44
N VAL A 98 10.54 2.44 -13.44
CA VAL A 98 10.17 2.37 -12.01
C VAL A 98 10.10 3.78 -11.45
N ARG A 99 8.91 4.15 -10.96
CA ARG A 99 8.70 5.36 -10.16
C ARG A 99 8.56 4.99 -8.70
N VAL A 100 9.14 5.80 -7.83
CA VAL A 100 9.19 5.52 -6.39
C VAL A 100 8.75 6.74 -5.59
N ALA A 101 7.80 6.53 -4.67
CA ALA A 101 7.24 7.56 -3.82
C ALA A 101 6.97 7.04 -2.40
N LEU A 102 6.77 7.92 -1.43
CA LEU A 102 6.13 7.53 -0.18
C LEU A 102 4.67 7.14 -0.43
N ALA A 103 4.21 6.11 0.28
CA ALA A 103 2.83 5.70 0.22
C ALA A 103 1.91 6.81 0.78
N PRO A 104 0.71 7.01 0.19
CA PRO A 104 -0.21 8.02 0.68
C PRO A 104 -0.68 7.63 2.08
N LEU A 105 -0.86 8.62 2.96
CA LEU A 105 -1.57 8.40 4.22
C LEU A 105 -2.91 7.74 3.91
N ASP A 106 -3.36 6.82 4.76
CA ASP A 106 -4.61 6.09 4.54
C ASP A 106 -5.87 6.95 4.75
N HIS A 107 -5.78 8.24 4.47
CA HIS A 107 -6.88 9.19 4.51
C HIS A 107 -7.49 9.35 3.11
N ARG A 108 -8.82 9.44 3.03
CA ARG A 108 -9.57 9.47 1.76
C ARG A 108 -9.06 10.51 0.78
N LEU A 109 -8.74 11.72 1.24
CA LEU A 109 -8.25 12.79 0.36
C LEU A 109 -6.87 12.48 -0.22
N ALA A 110 -5.97 11.92 0.59
CA ALA A 110 -4.62 11.57 0.17
C ALA A 110 -4.64 10.40 -0.81
N VAL A 111 -5.39 9.34 -0.48
CA VAL A 111 -5.56 8.17 -1.37
C VAL A 111 -6.29 8.55 -2.66
N ALA A 112 -7.32 9.40 -2.61
CA ALA A 112 -8.00 9.88 -3.82
C ALA A 112 -7.06 10.66 -4.74
N ARG A 113 -6.25 11.56 -4.17
CA ARG A 113 -5.26 12.34 -4.91
C ARG A 113 -4.18 11.44 -5.51
N PHE A 114 -3.67 10.49 -4.72
CA PHE A 114 -2.67 9.51 -5.16
C PHE A 114 -3.16 8.71 -6.36
N LEU A 115 -4.33 8.05 -6.22
CA LEU A 115 -4.89 7.23 -7.29
C LEU A 115 -5.20 8.04 -8.55
N ARG A 116 -5.67 9.29 -8.43
CA ARG A 116 -5.89 10.17 -9.59
C ARG A 116 -4.57 10.60 -10.26
N ARG A 117 -3.52 10.82 -9.48
CA ARG A 117 -2.24 11.35 -9.99
C ARG A 117 -1.38 10.28 -10.64
N HIS A 118 -1.42 9.07 -10.10
CA HIS A 118 -0.59 7.97 -10.57
C HIS A 118 -1.33 6.98 -11.48
N ASP A 119 -2.67 6.99 -11.45
CA ASP A 119 -3.54 6.16 -12.29
C ASP A 119 -3.10 4.68 -12.42
N PRO A 120 -2.84 3.99 -11.28
CA PRO A 120 -2.34 2.62 -11.32
C PRO A 120 -3.40 1.66 -11.87
N GLN A 121 -2.96 0.58 -12.50
CA GLN A 121 -3.81 -0.44 -13.12
C GLN A 121 -4.07 -1.64 -12.19
N ALA A 122 -3.26 -1.82 -11.14
CA ALA A 122 -3.42 -2.82 -10.10
C ALA A 122 -2.71 -2.36 -8.82
N LEU A 123 -3.11 -2.92 -7.68
CA LEU A 123 -2.48 -2.75 -6.37
C LEU A 123 -1.94 -4.10 -5.88
N LEU A 124 -0.61 -4.19 -5.73
CA LEU A 124 0.12 -5.32 -5.17
C LEU A 124 0.61 -4.90 -3.77
N ILE A 125 0.14 -5.61 -2.75
CA ILE A 125 0.49 -5.37 -1.35
C ILE A 125 1.45 -6.47 -0.93
N VAL A 126 2.59 -6.10 -0.36
CA VAL A 126 3.56 -7.05 0.19
C VAL A 126 3.22 -7.33 1.65
N GLU A 127 3.24 -8.61 2.00
CA GLU A 127 2.95 -9.14 3.34
C GLU A 127 1.59 -8.64 3.88
N ASN A 128 1.60 -7.93 5.00
CA ASN A 128 0.41 -7.64 5.81
C ASN A 128 0.09 -6.14 5.95
N GLU A 129 0.45 -5.34 4.96
CA GLU A 129 0.17 -3.89 4.90
C GLU A 129 -1.29 -3.61 4.47
N LEU A 130 -2.24 -4.10 5.26
CA LEU A 130 -3.68 -3.97 5.02
C LEU A 130 -4.20 -2.58 5.42
N TRP A 131 -4.09 -1.62 4.50
CA TRP A 131 -4.56 -0.24 4.69
C TRP A 131 -5.99 -0.05 4.14
N PRO A 132 -7.00 0.17 5.01
CA PRO A 132 -8.39 0.07 4.60
C PRO A 132 -8.83 1.03 3.49
N ASN A 133 -8.42 2.31 3.50
CA ASN A 133 -8.80 3.23 2.43
C ASN A 133 -8.01 2.97 1.14
N ARG A 134 -6.72 2.59 1.21
CA ARG A 134 -5.93 2.20 0.03
C ARG A 134 -6.59 1.03 -0.71
N ILE A 135 -6.90 -0.05 0.01
CA ILE A 135 -7.56 -1.25 -0.55
C ILE A 135 -8.94 -0.90 -1.10
N GLU A 136 -9.78 -0.29 -0.27
CA GLU A 136 -11.16 -0.02 -0.65
C GLU A 136 -11.27 0.94 -1.84
N MET A 137 -10.45 2.00 -1.86
CA MET A 137 -10.51 3.00 -2.92
C MET A 137 -9.82 2.55 -4.21
N ALA A 138 -8.87 1.62 -4.13
CA ALA A 138 -8.33 0.93 -5.30
C ALA A 138 -9.40 0.00 -5.90
N ALA A 139 -10.00 -0.88 -5.08
CA ALA A 139 -11.03 -1.80 -5.55
C ALA A 139 -12.29 -1.07 -6.05
N ALA A 140 -12.69 0.05 -5.42
CA ALA A 140 -13.80 0.89 -5.89
C ALA A 140 -13.55 1.57 -7.25
N ARG A 141 -12.28 1.61 -7.72
CA ARG A 141 -11.91 2.02 -9.09
C ARG A 141 -11.80 0.84 -10.06
N GLY A 142 -12.14 -0.38 -9.63
CA GLY A 142 -11.99 -1.59 -10.42
C GLY A 142 -10.55 -2.10 -10.51
N LEU A 143 -9.64 -1.61 -9.67
CA LEU A 143 -8.26 -2.10 -9.65
C LEU A 143 -8.20 -3.48 -9.01
N PRO A 144 -7.55 -4.48 -9.63
CA PRO A 144 -7.21 -5.72 -8.96
C PRO A 144 -6.33 -5.44 -7.74
N VAL A 145 -6.70 -6.00 -6.59
CA VAL A 145 -5.92 -5.95 -5.36
C VAL A 145 -5.37 -7.33 -5.06
N ILE A 146 -4.06 -7.44 -4.99
CA ILE A 146 -3.33 -8.70 -4.80
C ILE A 146 -2.43 -8.58 -3.59
N VAL A 147 -2.41 -9.59 -2.73
CA VAL A 147 -1.51 -9.67 -1.58
C VAL A 147 -0.44 -10.73 -1.82
N LEU A 148 0.83 -10.35 -1.70
CA LEU A 148 1.99 -11.17 -2.00
C LEU A 148 2.73 -11.54 -0.71
N GLY A 149 3.06 -12.82 -0.53
CA GLY A 149 3.77 -13.29 0.66
C GLY A 149 3.04 -12.95 1.95
N ALA A 150 1.71 -13.06 1.96
CA ALA A 150 0.86 -12.70 3.08
C ALA A 150 1.25 -13.49 4.34
N ARG A 151 1.38 -12.76 5.46
CA ARG A 151 1.81 -13.31 6.75
C ARG A 151 1.01 -12.69 7.88
N MET A 152 0.00 -13.39 8.34
CA MET A 152 -0.78 -12.95 9.49
C MET A 152 -0.37 -13.71 10.73
N SER A 153 -0.06 -13.03 11.84
CA SER A 153 0.11 -13.69 13.13
C SER A 153 -1.25 -14.00 13.78
N GLN A 154 -1.30 -14.91 14.75
CA GLN A 154 -2.54 -15.19 15.48
C GLN A 154 -3.07 -13.96 16.23
N SER A 155 -2.18 -13.13 16.79
CA SER A 155 -2.59 -11.89 17.48
C SER A 155 -3.16 -10.86 16.51
N SER A 156 -2.56 -10.71 15.33
CA SER A 156 -3.09 -9.86 14.25
C SER A 156 -4.47 -10.33 13.79
N ALA A 157 -4.66 -11.64 13.60
CA ALA A 157 -5.95 -12.20 13.21
C ALA A 157 -7.03 -11.93 14.27
N ARG A 158 -6.71 -12.11 15.56
CA ARG A 158 -7.64 -11.77 16.66
C ARG A 158 -8.03 -10.29 16.65
N ASN A 159 -7.09 -9.39 16.38
CA ASN A 159 -7.37 -7.95 16.30
C ASN A 159 -8.28 -7.60 15.12
N TRP A 160 -8.05 -8.23 13.95
CA TRP A 160 -8.93 -8.07 12.80
C TRP A 160 -10.32 -8.67 13.04
N ALA A 161 -10.40 -9.81 13.73
CA ALA A 161 -11.68 -10.44 14.09
C ALA A 161 -12.53 -9.55 15.02
N ARG A 162 -11.92 -8.77 15.92
CA ARG A 162 -12.64 -7.75 16.72
C ARG A 162 -13.28 -6.66 15.86
N LEU A 163 -12.77 -6.45 14.65
CA LEU A 163 -13.28 -5.52 13.65
C LEU A 163 -13.90 -6.28 12.46
N ALA A 164 -14.64 -7.38 12.73
CA ALA A 164 -15.13 -8.33 11.73
C ALA A 164 -15.77 -7.66 10.48
N GLY A 165 -16.62 -6.66 10.66
CA GLY A 165 -17.24 -5.95 9.53
C GLY A 165 -16.28 -5.12 8.67
N LEU A 166 -15.15 -4.66 9.24
CA LEU A 166 -14.07 -4.05 8.45
C LEU A 166 -13.21 -5.13 7.80
N ALA A 167 -12.83 -6.17 8.55
CA ALA A 167 -12.01 -7.27 8.06
C ALA A 167 -12.65 -7.92 6.83
N ARG A 168 -13.89 -8.40 6.95
CA ARG A 168 -14.64 -9.05 5.87
C ARG A 168 -14.71 -8.16 4.63
N ARG A 169 -15.02 -6.88 4.83
CA ARG A 169 -15.11 -5.90 3.74
C ARG A 169 -13.78 -5.68 3.03
N LEU A 170 -12.63 -5.82 3.71
CA LEU A 170 -11.33 -5.73 3.04
C LEU A 170 -10.98 -7.03 2.34
N MET A 171 -11.30 -8.18 2.93
CA MET A 171 -11.07 -9.48 2.33
C MET A 171 -11.83 -9.63 1.01
N GLU A 172 -13.10 -9.20 0.97
CA GLU A 172 -13.94 -9.14 -0.25
C GLU A 172 -13.34 -8.27 -1.38
N ARG A 173 -12.32 -7.44 -1.09
CA ARG A 173 -11.63 -6.61 -2.10
C ARG A 173 -10.33 -7.21 -2.59
N ILE A 174 -9.81 -8.23 -1.91
CA ILE A 174 -8.59 -8.91 -2.30
C ILE A 174 -8.98 -9.99 -3.33
N GLY A 175 -8.56 -9.79 -4.58
CA GLY A 175 -8.88 -10.71 -5.68
C GLY A 175 -7.92 -11.90 -5.77
N ALA A 176 -6.72 -11.78 -5.20
CA ALA A 176 -5.77 -12.88 -5.09
C ALA A 176 -4.84 -12.68 -3.89
N LEU A 177 -4.46 -13.78 -3.23
CA LEU A 177 -3.54 -13.78 -2.12
C LEU A 177 -2.57 -14.96 -2.24
N SER A 178 -1.28 -14.68 -2.08
CA SER A 178 -0.24 -15.70 -1.94
C SER A 178 0.27 -15.66 -0.50
N ALA A 179 -0.04 -16.69 0.29
CA ALA A 179 0.41 -16.79 1.68
C ALA A 179 1.79 -17.44 1.78
N GLN A 180 2.56 -17.10 2.83
CA GLN A 180 3.85 -17.76 3.11
C GLN A 180 3.68 -19.18 3.69
N ASP A 181 2.57 -19.42 4.40
CA ASP A 181 2.25 -20.69 5.02
C ASP A 181 0.72 -20.89 5.09
N ALA A 182 0.30 -22.16 5.17
CA ALA A 182 -1.11 -22.54 5.24
C ALA A 182 -1.84 -21.91 6.44
N ALA A 183 -1.14 -21.75 7.57
CA ALA A 183 -1.74 -21.17 8.77
C ALA A 183 -2.09 -19.68 8.58
N SER A 184 -1.28 -18.94 7.82
CA SER A 184 -1.52 -17.56 7.46
C SER A 184 -2.68 -17.46 6.49
N GLU A 185 -2.71 -18.32 5.47
CA GLU A 185 -3.84 -18.42 4.53
C GLU A 185 -5.16 -18.67 5.26
N GLU A 186 -5.21 -19.68 6.15
CA GLU A 186 -6.39 -19.99 6.97
C GLU A 186 -6.85 -18.79 7.81
N ARG A 187 -5.91 -17.99 8.33
CA ARG A 187 -6.26 -16.78 9.08
C ARG A 187 -6.91 -15.72 8.18
N PHE A 188 -6.45 -15.53 6.96
CA PHE A 188 -7.13 -14.65 5.99
C PHE A 188 -8.52 -15.17 5.61
N VAL A 189 -8.64 -16.47 5.32
CA VAL A 189 -9.94 -17.11 5.04
C VAL A 189 -10.90 -16.95 6.22
N SER A 190 -10.43 -17.11 7.45
CA SER A 190 -11.25 -16.92 8.66
C SER A 190 -11.78 -15.48 8.83
N LEU A 191 -11.13 -14.51 8.19
CA LEU A 191 -11.55 -13.10 8.19
C LEU A 191 -12.48 -12.76 7.01
N GLY A 192 -12.79 -13.73 6.14
CA GLY A 192 -13.72 -13.60 5.02
C GLY A 192 -13.08 -13.50 3.64
N LEU A 193 -11.84 -14.00 3.47
CA LEU A 193 -11.24 -14.14 2.13
C LEU A 193 -11.82 -15.38 1.45
N ASP A 194 -12.25 -15.23 0.20
CA ASP A 194 -12.70 -16.34 -0.63
C ASP A 194 -11.51 -17.22 -1.04
N ARG A 195 -11.73 -18.54 -1.08
CA ARG A 195 -10.73 -19.53 -1.52
C ARG A 195 -10.61 -19.58 -3.03
#